data_AF-A0A380JYW6-F1
#
_entry.id   AF-A0A380JYW6-F1
#
_cell.length_a   1.000
_cell.length_b   1.000
_cell.length_c   1.000
_cell.angle_alpha   90.00
_cell.angle_beta   90.00
_cell.angle_gamma   90.00
#
_symmetry.space_group_name_H-M   'P 1'
#
loop_
_entity.id
_entity.type
_entity.pdbx_description
1 polymer ?
#
loop_
_entity_poly.entity_id
_entity_poly.type
_entity_poly.pdbx_seq_one_letter_code
_entity_poly.pdbx_strand_id
1 'polypeptide(L)' 'MAAFIDILRVSPIFGVLLSVGTFFIGQILFKKSKGFFLFAPLFVAMILGIATLSATGISFAEYNKGG' A
#
# COMPACT_ATOMS: atom_id res chain seq x y z
N MET A 1 5.68 15.34 12.93
CA MET A 1 5.03 14.00 12.90
C MET A 1 3.55 14.08 12.49
N ALA A 2 2.74 14.96 13.09
CA ALA A 2 1.30 15.10 12.77
C ALA A 2 1.02 15.58 11.33
N ALA A 3 1.72 16.62 10.85
CA ALA A 3 1.51 17.17 9.51
C ALA A 3 1.82 16.19 8.36
N PHE A 4 2.71 15.22 8.58
CA PHE A 4 2.99 14.17 7.59
C PHE A 4 1.82 13.21 7.48
N ILE A 5 1.23 12.79 8.60
CA ILE A 5 0.05 11.91 8.65
C ILE A 5 -1.18 12.60 8.06
N ASP A 6 -1.34 13.91 8.25
CA ASP A 6 -2.45 14.67 7.66
C ASP A 6 -2.37 14.76 6.12
N ILE A 7 -1.17 14.86 5.55
CA ILE A 7 -1.00 14.78 4.08
C ILE A 7 -1.38 13.39 3.55
N LEU A 8 -1.17 12.32 4.33
CA LEU A 8 -1.55 10.95 3.96
C LEU A 8 -3.06 10.69 4.09
N ARG A 9 -3.78 11.46 4.93
CA ARG A 9 -5.21 11.26 5.25
C ARG A 9 -6.21 12.00 4.37
N VAL A 10 -5.77 12.98 3.58
CA VAL A 10 -6.68 13.89 2.86
C VAL A 10 -6.40 13.90 1.36
N SER A 11 -5.40 13.14 0.90
CA SER A 11 -4.93 13.21 -0.47
C SER A 11 -5.18 11.90 -1.21
N PRO A 12 -6.01 11.91 -2.27
CA PRO A 12 -6.13 10.84 -3.27
C PRO A 12 -4.78 10.29 -3.77
N ILE A 13 -3.75 11.14 -3.74
CA ILE A 13 -2.40 10.84 -4.16
C ILE A 13 -1.76 9.79 -3.23
N PHE A 14 -2.08 9.78 -1.94
CA PHE A 14 -1.54 8.79 -1.01
C PHE A 14 -1.99 7.38 -1.36
N GLY A 15 -3.29 7.17 -1.61
CA GLY A 15 -3.81 5.86 -2.00
C GLY A 15 -3.22 5.34 -3.31
N VAL A 16 -3.05 6.23 -4.29
CA VAL A 16 -2.40 5.90 -5.57
C VAL A 16 -0.93 5.56 -5.36
N LEU A 17 -0.17 6.37 -4.63
CA LEU A 17 1.25 6.12 -4.36
C LEU A 17 1.45 4.83 -3.55
N LEU A 18 0.59 4.56 -2.57
CA LEU A 18 0.64 3.33 -1.79
C LEU A 18 0.38 2.11 -2.68
N SER A 19 -0.65 2.17 -3.53
CA SER A 19 -0.99 1.07 -4.44
C SER A 19 0.12 0.81 -5.46
N VAL A 20 0.63 1.88 -6.10
CA VAL A 20 1.72 1.77 -7.08
C VAL A 20 3.01 1.29 -6.41
N GLY A 21 3.39 1.87 -5.27
CA GLY A 21 4.60 1.52 -4.53
C GLY A 21 4.59 0.06 -4.07
N THR A 22 3.50 -0.39 -3.46
CA THR A 22 3.38 -1.77 -2.97
C THR A 22 3.32 -2.80 -4.12
N PHE A 23 2.72 -2.45 -5.25
CA PHE A 23 2.75 -3.28 -6.45
C PHE A 23 4.16 -3.44 -7.03
N PHE A 24 4.95 -2.36 -7.11
CA PHE A 24 6.34 -2.43 -7.56
C PHE A 24 7.21 -3.25 -6.61
N ILE A 25 7.02 -3.11 -5.30
CA ILE A 25 7.70 -3.97 -4.30
C ILE A 25 7.35 -5.43 -4.56
N GLY A 26 6.07 -5.74 -4.77
CA GLY A 26 5.61 -7.09 -5.14
C GLY A 26 6.28 -7.61 -6.41
N GLN A 27 6.39 -6.80 -7.47
CA GLN A 27 7.09 -7.18 -8.70
C GLN A 27 8.57 -7.51 -8.46
N ILE A 28 9.27 -6.72 -7.64
CA ILE A 28 10.68 -6.94 -7.31
C ILE A 28 10.83 -8.26 -6.54
N LEU A 29 9.97 -8.51 -5.55
CA LEU A 29 9.97 -9.76 -4.77
C LEU A 29 9.64 -10.97 -5.66
N PHE A 30 8.67 -10.84 -6.56
CA PHE A 30 8.30 -11.91 -7.49
C PHE A 30 9.44 -12.29 -8.44
N LYS A 31 10.14 -11.29 -9.00
CA LYS A 31 11.31 -11.52 -9.85
C LYS A 31 12.47 -12.15 -9.07
N LYS A 32 12.74 -11.66 -7.86
CA LYS A 32 13.84 -12.18 -7.02
C LYS A 32 13.59 -13.62 -6.56
N SER A 33 12.34 -13.99 -6.34
CA SER A 33 11.94 -15.32 -5.88
C SER A 33 11.67 -16.34 -7.00
N LYS A 34 11.95 -15.98 -8.26
CA LYS A 34 11.73 -16.84 -9.44
C LYS A 34 10.27 -17.28 -9.60
N GLY A 35 9.32 -16.38 -9.30
CA GLY A 35 7.90 -16.63 -9.50
C GLY A 35 7.21 -17.35 -8.33
N PHE A 36 7.70 -17.17 -7.10
CA PHE A 36 7.03 -17.71 -5.92
C PHE A 36 5.63 -17.09 -5.77
N PHE A 37 4.60 -17.93 -5.68
CA PHE A 37 3.20 -17.49 -5.77
C PHE A 37 2.78 -16.49 -4.67
N LEU A 38 3.34 -16.60 -3.46
CA LEU A 38 3.05 -15.66 -2.37
C LEU A 38 3.70 -14.28 -2.58
N PHE A 39 4.65 -14.17 -3.50
CA PHE A 39 5.19 -12.88 -3.91
C PHE A 39 4.52 -12.33 -5.15
N ALA A 40 3.40 -12.92 -5.59
CA ALA A 40 2.60 -12.36 -6.67
C ALA A 40 2.34 -10.86 -6.39
N PRO A 41 2.59 -9.97 -7.35
CA PRO A 41 2.58 -8.53 -7.10
C PRO A 41 1.27 -8.03 -6.47
N LEU A 42 0.14 -8.58 -6.91
CA LEU A 42 -1.19 -8.25 -6.36
C LEU A 42 -1.36 -8.72 -4.91
N PHE A 43 -0.87 -9.91 -4.56
CA PHE A 43 -0.97 -10.43 -3.20
C PHE A 43 -0.11 -9.62 -2.24
N VAL A 44 1.13 -9.31 -2.62
CA VAL A 44 2.03 -8.47 -1.82
C VAL A 44 1.46 -7.05 -1.65
N ALA A 45 0.90 -6.48 -2.72
CA ALA A 45 0.24 -5.17 -2.64
C ALA A 45 -0.93 -5.16 -1.64
N MET A 46 -1.74 -6.21 -1.64
CA MET A 46 -2.86 -6.35 -0.69
C MET A 46 -2.38 -6.42 0.75
N ILE A 47 -1.39 -7.28 1.06
CA ILE A 47 -0.86 -7.43 2.42
C ILE A 47 -0.18 -6.14 2.91
N LEU A 48 0.65 -5.52 2.07
CA LEU A 48 1.32 -4.27 2.42
C LEU A 48 0.35 -3.09 2.55
N GLY A 49 -0.70 -3.05 1.72
CA GLY A 49 -1.76 -2.05 1.82
C GLY A 49 -2.48 -2.14 3.17
N ILE A 50 -2.93 -3.34 3.55
CA ILE A 50 -3.57 -3.58 4.85
C ILE A 50 -2.62 -3.27 6.01
N ALA A 51 -1.36 -3.70 5.93
CA ALA A 51 -0.36 -3.43 6.96
C ALA A 51 -0.11 -1.92 7.12
N THR A 52 -0.09 -1.17 6.02
CA THR A 52 0.09 0.28 6.04
C THR A 52 -1.12 0.97 6.68
N LEU A 53 -2.34 0.60 6.29
CA LEU A 53 -3.57 1.13 6.89
C LEU A 53 -3.66 0.84 8.39
N SER A 54 -3.28 -0.38 8.79
CA SER A 54 -3.22 -0.78 10.20
C SER A 54 -2.19 0.04 10.98
N ALA A 55 -1.00 0.28 10.40
CA ALA A 55 0.05 1.07 11.03
C ALA A 55 -0.26 2.58 11.10
N THR A 56 -0.95 3.13 10.10
CA THR A 56 -1.35 4.55 10.08
C THR A 56 -2.65 4.82 10.84
N GLY A 57 -3.39 3.76 11.21
CA GLY A 57 -4.70 3.87 11.84
C GLY A 57 -5.75 4.52 10.93
N ILE A 58 -5.56 4.49 9.62
CA ILE A 58 -6.52 4.99 8.63
C ILE A 58 -7.60 3.92 8.45
N SER A 59 -8.85 4.30 8.61
CA SER A 59 -9.96 3.38 8.37
C SER A 59 -10.06 3.04 6.89
N PHE A 60 -10.42 1.79 6.57
CA PHE A 60 -10.61 1.40 5.17
C PHE A 60 -11.65 2.29 4.46
N ALA A 61 -12.68 2.73 5.18
CA ALA A 61 -13.73 3.61 4.64
C ALA A 61 -13.21 5.00 4.22
N GLU A 62 -12.16 5.49 4.88
CA GLU A 62 -11.51 6.77 4.59
C GLU A 62 -10.55 6.60 3.40
N TYR A 63 -9.73 5.55 3.44
CA TYR A 63 -8.86 5.16 2.32
C TYR A 63 -9.63 4.93 1.01
N ASN A 64 -10.78 4.24 1.06
CA ASN A 64 -11.57 3.95 -0.14
C ASN A 64 -12.18 5.20 -0.80
N LYS A 65 -12.21 6.34 -0.12
CA LYS A 65 -12.64 7.63 -0.70
C LYS A 65 -11.52 8.33 -1.47
N GLY A 66 -10.32 7.76 -1.49
CA GLY A 66 -9.13 8.28 -2.16
C GLY A 66 -7.89 8.24 -1.27
N GLY A 67 -8.07 8.25 0.04
CA GLY A 67 -6.99 8.40 1.01
C GLY A 67 -7.51 9.19 2.18
#